data_AF-A0A1H1MPX3-F1
#
_entry.id   AF-A0A1H1MPX3-F1
#
_cell.length_a   1.000
_cell.length_b   1.000
_cell.length_c   1.000
_cell.angle_alpha   90.00
_cell.angle_beta   90.00
_cell.angle_gamma   90.00
#
_symmetry.space_group_name_H-M   'P 1'
#
loop_
_entity.id
_entity.type
_entity.pdbx_description
1 polymer ?
#
loop_
_entity_poly.entity_id
_entity_poly.type
_entity_poly.pdbx_seq_one_letter_code
_entity_poly.pdbx_strand_id
1 'polypeptide(L)'
;MSGSGTDKTKTGADLEGPVVILVEPQLGENIGMAARAMGNFALTRLRIVNPRDGWPNISAQRAASGADHILDQAELFDTVEQAVADLNLLFATTARAHDQAKPVVAPEAAAREIAGHVATGGAVGILFGRERYGLQNEEVALANRIITFPVNPGFASLNLAQAVLLIGYEWFKLSTEGALPFAMPERSEPASQHQMQAFFDNLVRELDKVEFLRPPEKRETMLVNLRNIFTRMDPTKQDMHTLHGVVMAIAEGRKGPAKGGVLDGEQAIRLRALLAEHGQGALPSESGTVRGLARLLRRNPTDAERILWQALTTDRRFAGQFKRQTPVGRHIPDFVSFVHRHAIELINPDETDLIARDRAMRQAWLEQRGYKVIEMPAAAVERDIEGELTRLQSSLSASG
;
A
#
# COMPACT_ATOMS: atom_id res chain seq x y z
N MET A 1 8.35 8.65 11.80
CA MET A 1 7.10 8.19 12.43
C MET A 1 7.47 7.49 13.71
N SER A 2 7.41 8.19 14.84
CA SER A 2 7.72 7.64 16.17
C SER A 2 6.65 8.12 17.13
N GLY A 3 5.70 7.24 17.44
CA GLY A 3 4.57 7.48 18.33
C GLY A 3 3.65 6.28 18.27
N SER A 4 3.29 5.77 19.45
CA SER A 4 2.43 4.63 19.90
C SER A 4 1.41 3.92 18.97
N GLY A 5 1.40 4.08 17.65
CA GLY A 5 0.36 3.53 16.76
C GLY A 5 -1.02 4.19 16.93
N THR A 6 -1.21 4.99 17.98
CA THR A 6 -2.45 5.72 18.27
C THR A 6 -2.57 6.95 17.37
N ASP A 7 -3.60 6.96 16.52
CA ASP A 7 -3.94 8.11 15.69
C ASP A 7 -4.93 9.00 16.42
N LYS A 8 -4.44 10.11 16.99
CA LYS A 8 -5.24 11.07 17.77
C LYS A 8 -6.24 11.87 16.91
N THR A 9 -6.20 11.74 15.59
CA THR A 9 -7.15 12.41 14.69
C THR A 9 -8.44 11.61 14.51
N LYS A 10 -8.46 10.33 14.91
CA LYS A 10 -9.64 9.48 14.86
C LYS A 10 -10.52 9.71 16.08
N THR A 11 -11.83 9.85 15.86
CA THR A 11 -12.82 9.84 16.94
C THR A 11 -12.93 8.43 17.52
N GLY A 12 -12.88 8.30 18.86
CA GLY A 12 -13.14 7.05 19.54
C GLY A 12 -14.57 6.56 19.31
N ALA A 13 -14.80 5.26 19.52
CA ALA A 13 -16.15 4.72 19.47
C ALA A 13 -16.92 5.19 20.71
N ASP A 14 -18.05 5.87 20.51
CA ASP A 14 -18.95 6.29 21.59
C ASP A 14 -19.89 5.13 21.93
N LEU A 15 -19.38 4.20 22.75
CA LEU A 15 -20.07 2.98 23.14
C LEU A 15 -20.35 3.02 24.63
N GLU A 16 -21.61 2.81 25.02
CA GLU A 16 -21.96 2.58 26.41
C GLU A 16 -21.55 1.16 26.79
N GLY A 17 -20.51 1.02 27.61
CA GLY A 17 -19.96 -0.26 28.06
C GLY A 17 -20.22 -0.56 29.52
N PRO A 18 -19.95 -1.79 30.00
CA PRO A 18 -20.08 -2.14 31.41
C PRO A 18 -19.16 -1.30 32.30
N VAL A 19 -19.54 -1.16 33.57
CA VAL A 19 -18.68 -0.58 34.60
C VAL A 19 -17.60 -1.59 35.00
N VAL A 20 -16.34 -1.20 34.89
CA VAL A 20 -15.20 -2.01 35.37
C VAL A 20 -14.98 -1.68 36.83
N ILE A 21 -15.01 -2.68 37.71
CA ILE A 21 -14.90 -2.48 39.16
C ILE A 21 -13.67 -3.24 39.67
N LEU A 22 -12.66 -2.51 40.15
CA LEU A 22 -11.45 -3.08 40.73
C LEU A 22 -11.59 -3.15 42.25
N VAL A 23 -11.60 -4.36 42.80
CA VAL A 23 -11.80 -4.60 44.24
C VAL A 23 -10.45 -4.76 44.93
N GLU A 24 -10.12 -3.80 45.79
CA GLU A 24 -8.88 -3.71 46.56
C GLU A 24 -7.61 -3.97 45.71
N PRO A 25 -7.42 -3.26 44.58
CA PRO A 25 -6.22 -3.42 43.76
C PRO A 25 -4.97 -3.14 44.59
N GLN A 26 -3.96 -4.01 44.49
CA GLN A 26 -2.77 -3.92 45.33
C GLN A 26 -1.73 -2.93 44.79
N LEU A 27 -1.61 -2.79 43.46
CA LEU A 27 -0.61 -1.95 42.83
C LEU A 27 -1.26 -0.89 41.93
N GLY A 28 -0.87 0.37 42.12
CA GLY A 28 -1.29 1.47 41.23
C GLY A 28 -0.97 1.20 39.76
N GLU A 29 0.16 0.55 39.46
CA GLU A 29 0.52 0.14 38.09
C GLU A 29 -0.53 -0.75 37.43
N ASN A 30 -1.13 -1.69 38.17
CA ASN A 30 -2.20 -2.55 37.65
C ASN A 30 -3.48 -1.78 37.38
N ILE A 31 -3.80 -0.77 38.20
CA ILE A 31 -4.94 0.14 37.94
C ILE A 31 -4.71 0.91 36.64
N GLY A 32 -3.51 1.47 36.46
CA GLY A 32 -3.15 2.18 35.23
C GLY A 32 -3.17 1.27 34.00
N MET A 33 -2.61 0.06 34.10
CA MET A 33 -2.67 -0.91 33.01
C MET A 33 -4.11 -1.37 32.70
N ALA A 34 -4.98 -1.49 33.71
CA ALA A 34 -6.39 -1.78 33.53
C ALA A 34 -7.11 -0.63 32.80
N ALA A 35 -6.89 0.62 33.20
CA ALA A 35 -7.44 1.78 32.49
C ALA A 35 -6.93 1.88 31.05
N ARG A 36 -5.65 1.56 30.81
CA ARG A 36 -5.11 1.44 29.45
C ARG A 36 -5.83 0.35 28.63
N ALA A 37 -6.06 -0.81 29.24
CA ALA A 37 -6.81 -1.89 28.60
C ALA A 37 -8.25 -1.46 28.30
N MET A 38 -8.90 -0.75 29.22
CA MET A 38 -10.23 -0.17 29.02
C MET A 38 -10.25 0.80 27.83
N GLY A 39 -9.30 1.74 27.78
CA GLY A 39 -9.18 2.71 26.68
C GLY A 39 -8.92 2.08 25.31
N ASN A 40 -8.20 0.95 25.25
CA ASN A 40 -8.01 0.21 23.99
C ASN A 40 -9.33 -0.32 23.40
N PHE A 41 -10.34 -0.53 24.25
CA PHE A 41 -11.62 -1.17 23.90
C PHE A 41 -12.81 -0.29 24.23
N ALA A 42 -12.63 1.03 24.30
CA ALA A 42 -13.69 2.02 24.53
C ALA A 42 -14.51 1.82 25.81
N LEU A 43 -13.97 1.15 26.83
CA LEU A 43 -14.55 1.12 28.17
C LEU A 43 -14.12 2.39 28.91
N THR A 44 -15.07 3.11 29.51
CA THR A 44 -14.80 4.44 30.09
C THR A 44 -15.12 4.53 31.58
N ARG A 45 -16.01 3.66 32.09
CA ARG A 45 -16.50 3.73 33.48
C ARG A 45 -15.68 2.83 34.40
N LEU A 46 -14.88 3.45 35.27
CA LEU A 46 -14.04 2.77 36.25
C LEU A 46 -14.53 3.06 37.67
N ARG A 47 -14.73 2.01 38.46
CA ARG A 47 -14.93 2.10 39.91
C ARG A 47 -13.79 1.39 40.64
N ILE A 48 -13.33 1.98 41.73
CA ILE A 48 -12.23 1.44 42.53
C ILE A 48 -12.72 1.31 43.97
N VAL A 49 -12.70 0.10 44.49
CA VAL A 49 -13.08 -0.19 45.87
C VAL A 49 -11.82 -0.32 46.72
N ASN A 50 -11.69 0.55 47.72
CA ASN A 50 -10.65 0.51 48.76
C ASN A 50 -9.22 0.17 48.22
N PRO A 51 -8.63 1.01 47.33
CA PRO A 51 -7.32 0.73 46.75
C PRO A 51 -6.23 0.74 47.84
N ARG A 52 -5.40 -0.32 47.87
CA ARG A 52 -4.43 -0.52 48.96
C ARG A 52 -3.43 0.62 49.12
N ASP A 53 -2.89 1.11 48.01
CA ASP A 53 -1.88 2.17 47.97
C ASP A 53 -2.50 3.59 47.92
N GLY A 54 -3.81 3.70 48.15
CA GLY A 54 -4.55 4.95 48.13
C GLY A 54 -4.79 5.51 46.72
N TRP A 55 -5.53 6.62 46.68
CA TRP A 55 -5.90 7.32 45.45
C TRP A 55 -5.95 8.84 45.66
N PRO A 56 -5.53 9.68 44.68
CA PRO A 56 -4.95 9.34 43.38
C PRO A 56 -3.54 8.72 43.47
N ASN A 57 -3.14 7.98 42.44
CA ASN A 57 -1.87 7.25 42.42
C ASN A 57 -1.01 7.57 41.18
N ILE A 58 0.20 8.10 41.39
CA ILE A 58 1.11 8.53 40.31
C ILE A 58 1.54 7.33 39.43
N SER A 59 1.74 6.15 40.02
CA SER A 59 2.11 4.95 39.27
C SER A 59 0.98 4.50 38.34
N ALA A 60 -0.29 4.68 38.75
CA ALA A 60 -1.44 4.43 37.88
C ALA A 60 -1.46 5.38 36.67
N GLN A 61 -1.26 6.68 36.89
CA GLN A 61 -1.17 7.68 35.80
C GLN A 61 -0.07 7.33 34.80
N ARG A 62 1.13 6.99 35.29
CA ARG A 62 2.26 6.60 34.43
C ARG A 62 1.97 5.34 33.62
N ALA A 63 1.31 4.35 34.21
CA ALA A 63 0.99 3.08 33.56
C ALA A 63 -0.18 3.19 32.56
N ALA A 64 -1.10 4.15 32.74
CA ALA A 64 -2.26 4.35 31.87
C ALA A 64 -1.91 4.79 30.45
N SER A 65 -0.75 5.42 30.24
CA SER A 65 -0.18 5.69 28.90
C SER A 65 -1.18 6.35 27.93
N GLY A 66 -1.85 7.43 28.37
CA GLY A 66 -2.82 8.19 27.57
C GLY A 66 -4.29 7.88 27.85
N ALA A 67 -4.58 6.90 28.71
CA ALA A 67 -5.91 6.63 29.25
C ALA A 67 -6.23 7.44 30.53
N ASP A 68 -5.58 8.60 30.72
CA ASP A 68 -5.69 9.42 31.94
C ASP A 68 -7.13 9.85 32.22
N HIS A 69 -7.90 10.15 31.16
CA HIS A 69 -9.31 10.52 31.25
C HIS A 69 -10.20 9.47 31.97
N ILE A 70 -9.85 8.19 31.92
CA ILE A 70 -10.56 7.12 32.65
C ILE A 70 -10.21 7.18 34.14
N LEU A 71 -8.95 7.45 34.49
CA LEU A 71 -8.52 7.60 35.87
C LEU A 71 -9.12 8.87 36.50
N ASP A 72 -9.18 9.97 35.74
CA ASP A 72 -9.72 11.24 36.20
C ASP A 72 -11.22 11.17 36.52
N GLN A 73 -11.95 10.26 35.84
CA GLN A 73 -13.37 9.99 36.04
C GLN A 73 -13.64 8.79 36.96
N ALA A 74 -12.60 8.17 37.53
CA ALA A 74 -12.77 6.98 38.36
C ALA A 74 -13.53 7.31 39.65
N GLU A 75 -14.57 6.53 39.94
CA GLU A 75 -15.35 6.65 41.16
C GLU A 75 -14.76 5.76 42.27
N LEU A 76 -14.62 6.31 43.48
CA LEU A 76 -14.06 5.61 44.64
C LEU A 76 -15.16 5.19 45.60
N PHE A 77 -15.04 3.96 46.10
CA PHE A 77 -15.96 3.40 47.08
C PHE A 77 -15.21 2.71 48.22
N ASP A 78 -15.79 2.72 49.41
CA ASP A 78 -15.22 2.03 50.57
C ASP A 78 -15.55 0.53 50.55
N THR A 79 -16.69 0.16 49.95
CA THR A 79 -17.22 -1.22 49.95
C THR A 79 -17.73 -1.63 48.56
N VAL A 80 -17.77 -2.94 48.32
CA VAL A 80 -18.26 -3.49 47.03
C VAL A 80 -19.75 -3.23 46.89
N GLU A 81 -20.52 -3.32 47.98
CA GLU A 81 -21.95 -3.07 48.02
C GLU A 81 -22.31 -1.67 47.53
N GLN A 82 -21.55 -0.65 47.95
CA GLN A 82 -21.73 0.73 47.45
C GLN A 82 -21.40 0.82 45.96
N ALA A 83 -20.32 0.17 45.53
CA ALA A 83 -19.85 0.22 44.14
C ALA A 83 -20.77 -0.50 43.15
N VAL A 84 -21.73 -1.32 43.61
CA VAL A 84 -22.65 -2.09 42.75
C VAL A 84 -24.12 -1.71 42.94
N ALA A 85 -24.43 -0.77 43.83
CA ALA A 85 -25.79 -0.50 44.30
C ALA A 85 -26.79 -0.10 43.18
N ASP A 86 -26.31 0.55 42.13
CA ASP A 86 -27.08 1.01 40.96
C ASP A 86 -27.10 -0.01 39.80
N LEU A 87 -26.37 -1.12 39.92
CA LEU A 87 -26.24 -2.12 38.87
C LEU A 87 -27.34 -3.18 38.98
N ASN A 88 -27.92 -3.56 37.85
CA ASN A 88 -28.95 -4.60 37.77
C ASN A 88 -28.47 -5.89 37.08
N LEU A 89 -27.23 -5.91 36.58
CA LEU A 89 -26.51 -7.11 36.18
C LEU A 89 -25.03 -7.00 36.60
N LEU A 90 -24.57 -7.97 37.39
CA LEU A 90 -23.23 -7.99 37.97
C LEU A 90 -22.53 -9.31 37.68
N PHE A 91 -21.28 -9.22 37.21
CA PHE A 91 -20.41 -10.35 36.95
C PHE A 91 -19.24 -10.37 37.93
N ALA A 92 -18.87 -11.54 38.44
CA ALA A 92 -17.65 -11.75 39.23
C ALA A 92 -16.61 -12.54 38.41
N THR A 93 -15.38 -12.03 38.32
CA THR A 93 -14.29 -12.76 37.64
C THR A 93 -13.51 -13.65 38.60
N THR A 94 -13.40 -14.94 38.29
CA THR A 94 -12.64 -15.89 39.11
C THR A 94 -12.09 -17.06 38.28
N ALA A 95 -10.91 -17.52 38.66
CA ALA A 95 -10.26 -18.71 38.13
C ALA A 95 -10.54 -19.96 38.98
N ARG A 96 -11.17 -19.82 40.15
CA ARG A 96 -11.42 -20.91 41.09
C ARG A 96 -12.86 -21.41 40.93
N ALA A 97 -13.04 -22.72 41.02
CA ALA A 97 -14.36 -23.27 41.26
C ALA A 97 -14.84 -22.79 42.63
N HIS A 98 -15.99 -22.12 42.66
CA HIS A 98 -16.67 -21.78 43.90
C HIS A 98 -17.83 -22.76 44.09
N ASP A 99 -18.09 -23.16 45.34
CA ASP A 99 -19.21 -24.05 45.69
C ASP A 99 -20.58 -23.34 45.63
N GLN A 100 -20.60 -22.08 45.19
CA GLN A 100 -21.82 -21.30 45.01
C GLN A 100 -22.54 -21.72 43.73
N ALA A 101 -23.83 -22.04 43.82
CA ALA A 101 -24.67 -22.39 42.68
C ALA A 101 -25.03 -21.16 41.83
N LYS A 102 -24.05 -20.66 41.05
CA LYS A 102 -24.22 -19.54 40.11
C LYS A 102 -23.87 -19.98 38.69
N PRO A 103 -24.54 -19.45 37.66
CA PRO A 103 -24.17 -19.77 36.29
C PRO A 103 -22.76 -19.23 36.00
N VAL A 104 -21.92 -20.10 35.46
CA VAL A 104 -20.55 -19.80 35.02
C VAL A 104 -20.55 -19.63 33.51
N VAL A 105 -20.01 -18.51 33.04
CA VAL A 105 -19.96 -18.16 31.62
C VAL A 105 -18.54 -17.85 31.17
N ALA A 106 -18.25 -18.12 29.90
CA ALA A 106 -17.01 -17.69 29.27
C ALA A 106 -17.07 -16.18 28.92
N PRO A 107 -15.91 -15.52 28.74
CA PRO A 107 -15.83 -14.10 28.35
C PRO A 107 -16.74 -13.69 27.18
N GLU A 108 -16.77 -14.49 26.12
CA GLU A 108 -17.60 -14.22 24.94
C GLU A 108 -19.11 -14.24 25.25
N ALA A 109 -19.56 -15.19 26.06
CA ALA A 109 -20.97 -15.28 26.47
C ALA A 109 -21.36 -14.13 27.40
N ALA A 110 -20.48 -13.77 28.35
CA ALA A 110 -20.66 -12.59 29.18
C ALA A 110 -20.77 -11.30 28.35
N ALA A 111 -19.90 -11.13 27.34
CA ALA A 111 -19.94 -9.98 26.43
C ALA A 111 -21.30 -9.86 25.70
N ARG A 112 -21.90 -10.97 25.27
CA ARG A 112 -23.24 -10.97 24.66
C ARG A 112 -24.33 -10.56 25.63
N GLU A 113 -24.31 -11.08 26.85
CA GLU A 113 -25.26 -10.69 27.90
C GLU A 113 -25.12 -9.20 28.25
N ILE A 114 -23.89 -8.72 28.41
CA ILE A 114 -23.59 -7.30 28.67
C ILE A 114 -24.16 -6.43 27.55
N ALA A 115 -23.83 -6.73 26.29
CA ALA A 115 -24.29 -5.93 25.15
C ALA A 115 -25.82 -5.90 25.04
N GLY A 116 -26.48 -7.05 25.20
CA GLY A 116 -27.94 -7.14 25.17
C GLY A 116 -28.61 -6.37 26.31
N HIS A 117 -28.00 -6.38 27.50
CA HIS A 117 -28.54 -5.70 28.68
C HIS A 117 -28.33 -4.18 28.66
N VAL A 118 -27.18 -3.73 28.16
CA VAL A 118 -26.95 -2.29 27.92
C VAL A 118 -27.90 -1.77 26.84
N ALA A 119 -28.13 -2.54 25.77
CA ALA A 119 -29.04 -2.13 24.69
C ALA A 119 -30.49 -1.91 25.14
N THR A 120 -30.90 -2.48 26.28
CA THR A 120 -32.22 -2.26 26.90
C THR A 120 -32.21 -1.18 27.99
N GLY A 121 -31.10 -0.45 28.15
CA GLY A 121 -30.91 0.60 29.16
C GLY A 121 -30.53 0.10 30.54
N GLY A 122 -30.09 -1.16 30.66
CA GLY A 122 -29.66 -1.75 31.93
C GLY A 122 -28.24 -1.36 32.33
N ALA A 123 -27.98 -1.32 33.64
CA ALA A 123 -26.69 -0.98 34.24
C ALA A 123 -25.90 -2.24 34.60
N VAL A 124 -24.79 -2.46 33.90
CA VAL A 124 -23.97 -3.67 34.03
C VAL A 124 -22.62 -3.36 34.65
N GLY A 125 -22.12 -4.22 35.53
CA GLY A 125 -20.75 -4.13 36.03
C GLY A 125 -20.04 -5.47 36.14
N ILE A 126 -18.71 -5.40 36.18
CA ILE A 126 -17.83 -6.55 36.27
C ILE A 126 -16.81 -6.33 37.39
N LEU A 127 -16.83 -7.22 38.37
CA LEU A 127 -15.89 -7.24 39.49
C LEU A 127 -14.60 -7.96 39.09
N PHE A 128 -13.48 -7.29 39.36
CA PHE A 128 -12.16 -7.87 39.29
C PHE A 128 -11.49 -7.78 40.65
N GLY A 129 -11.07 -8.94 41.16
CA GLY A 129 -10.52 -9.03 42.50
C GLY A 129 -9.02 -8.72 42.59
N ARG A 130 -8.52 -8.85 43.82
CA ARG A 130 -7.13 -8.66 44.21
C ARG A 130 -6.20 -9.59 43.43
N GLU A 131 -4.99 -9.14 43.10
CA GLU A 131 -4.03 -9.88 42.26
C GLU A 131 -3.66 -11.27 42.81
N ARG A 132 -3.53 -11.39 44.14
CA ARG A 132 -3.12 -12.65 44.78
C ARG A 132 -4.27 -13.55 45.21
N TYR A 133 -5.39 -12.93 45.59
CA TYR A 133 -6.48 -13.63 46.29
C TYR A 133 -7.76 -13.70 45.47
N GLY A 134 -7.87 -12.92 44.40
CA GLY A 134 -9.10 -12.74 43.65
C GLY A 134 -10.17 -12.05 44.49
N LEU A 135 -11.42 -12.38 44.17
CA LEU A 135 -12.60 -11.95 44.91
C LEU A 135 -12.83 -12.89 46.11
N GLN A 136 -13.31 -12.33 47.22
CA GLN A 136 -13.79 -13.08 48.37
C GLN A 136 -15.14 -13.73 48.07
N ASN A 137 -15.52 -14.72 48.86
CA ASN A 137 -16.76 -15.47 48.62
C ASN A 137 -17.99 -14.56 48.76
N GLU A 138 -17.97 -13.62 49.69
CA GLU A 138 -19.00 -12.63 49.95
C GLU A 138 -19.14 -11.67 48.75
N GLU A 139 -18.02 -11.27 48.14
CA GLU A 139 -17.99 -10.43 46.94
C GLU A 139 -18.54 -11.17 45.71
N VAL A 140 -18.16 -12.44 45.53
CA VAL A 140 -18.73 -13.32 44.51
C VAL A 140 -20.23 -13.54 44.76
N ALA A 141 -20.67 -13.57 46.02
CA ALA A 141 -22.06 -13.77 46.41
C ALA A 141 -22.98 -12.61 45.95
N LEU A 142 -22.44 -11.41 45.74
CA LEU A 142 -23.20 -10.27 45.19
C LEU A 142 -23.50 -10.40 43.69
N ALA A 143 -22.66 -11.09 42.92
CA ALA A 143 -22.78 -11.16 41.47
C ALA A 143 -23.91 -12.06 40.97
N ASN A 144 -24.54 -11.75 39.85
CA ASN A 144 -25.53 -12.63 39.23
C ASN A 144 -24.88 -13.83 38.52
N ARG A 145 -23.65 -13.65 38.02
CA ARG A 145 -22.94 -14.62 37.17
C ARG A 145 -21.45 -14.62 37.50
N ILE A 146 -20.82 -15.76 37.23
CA ILE A 146 -19.36 -15.90 37.30
C ILE A 146 -18.78 -15.91 35.89
N ILE A 147 -17.74 -15.11 35.66
CA ILE A 147 -16.92 -15.19 34.45
C ILE A 147 -15.66 -15.99 34.78
N THR A 148 -15.42 -17.03 34.00
CA THR A 148 -14.20 -17.84 34.09
C THR A 148 -13.50 -17.89 32.74
N PHE A 149 -12.23 -17.52 32.71
CA PHE A 149 -11.41 -17.54 31.51
C PHE A 149 -10.94 -18.98 31.22
N PRO A 150 -11.06 -19.48 29.97
CA PRO A 150 -10.58 -20.82 29.59
C PRO A 150 -9.05 -20.81 29.40
N VAL A 151 -8.33 -20.62 30.50
CA VAL A 151 -6.86 -20.61 30.55
C VAL A 151 -6.29 -21.98 30.93
N ASN A 152 -4.97 -22.15 30.84
CA ASN A 152 -4.30 -23.37 31.28
C ASN A 152 -4.62 -23.64 32.77
N PRO A 153 -5.27 -24.78 33.13
CA PRO A 153 -5.63 -25.08 34.51
C PRO A 153 -4.42 -25.15 35.46
N GLY A 154 -3.23 -25.50 34.95
CA GLY A 154 -1.99 -25.51 35.74
C GLY A 154 -1.41 -24.11 36.02
N PHE A 155 -1.94 -23.07 35.38
CA PHE A 155 -1.49 -21.68 35.54
C PHE A 155 -2.66 -20.72 35.25
N ALA A 156 -3.72 -20.82 36.06
CA ALA A 156 -5.00 -20.18 35.77
C ALA A 156 -5.14 -18.74 36.27
N SER A 157 -4.17 -18.22 37.02
CA SER A 157 -4.21 -16.85 37.55
C SER A 157 -3.72 -15.86 36.48
N LEU A 158 -4.64 -15.05 35.97
CA LEU A 158 -4.33 -13.94 35.09
C LEU A 158 -3.99 -12.68 35.89
N ASN A 159 -3.10 -11.84 35.34
CA ASN A 159 -2.92 -10.50 35.88
C ASN A 159 -4.22 -9.68 35.75
N LEU A 160 -4.48 -8.79 36.71
CA LEU A 160 -5.68 -7.95 36.78
C LEU A 160 -5.97 -7.22 35.45
N ALA A 161 -4.99 -6.50 34.93
CA ALA A 161 -5.14 -5.75 33.69
C ALA A 161 -5.32 -6.67 32.47
N GLN A 162 -4.76 -7.88 32.49
CA GLN A 162 -4.96 -8.87 31.43
C GLN A 162 -6.38 -9.43 31.43
N ALA A 163 -6.97 -9.65 32.60
CA ALA A 163 -8.37 -10.08 32.71
C ALA A 163 -9.32 -8.98 32.18
N VAL A 164 -9.07 -7.71 32.53
CA VAL A 164 -9.79 -6.55 31.99
C VAL A 164 -9.62 -6.45 30.47
N LEU A 165 -8.40 -6.64 29.97
CA LEU A 165 -8.08 -6.64 28.54
C LEU A 165 -8.85 -7.69 27.75
N LEU A 166 -8.93 -8.94 28.25
CA LEU A 166 -9.64 -10.01 27.56
C LEU A 166 -11.15 -9.76 27.49
N ILE A 167 -11.74 -9.26 28.57
CA ILE A 167 -13.18 -8.95 28.59
C ILE A 167 -13.49 -7.72 27.74
N GLY A 168 -12.65 -6.67 27.84
CA GLY A 168 -12.77 -5.49 27.00
C GLY A 168 -12.68 -5.85 25.51
N TYR A 169 -11.74 -6.73 25.13
CA TYR A 169 -11.61 -7.22 23.76
C TYR A 169 -12.87 -7.95 23.28
N GLU A 170 -13.38 -8.92 24.05
CA GLU A 170 -14.58 -9.67 23.66
C GLU A 170 -15.81 -8.76 23.54
N TRP A 171 -15.98 -7.83 24.48
CA TRP A 171 -17.08 -6.86 24.44
C TRP A 171 -16.97 -5.90 23.26
N PHE A 172 -15.79 -5.32 23.01
CA PHE A 172 -15.59 -4.37 21.91
C PHE A 172 -15.69 -5.05 20.55
N LYS A 173 -15.11 -6.25 20.40
CA LYS A 173 -15.24 -7.07 19.19
C LYS A 173 -16.71 -7.33 18.87
N LEU A 174 -17.52 -7.69 19.86
CA LEU A 174 -18.95 -7.89 19.65
C LEU A 174 -19.67 -6.59 19.30
N SER A 175 -19.41 -5.51 20.05
CA SER A 175 -20.07 -4.21 19.90
C SER A 175 -19.71 -3.49 18.58
N THR A 176 -18.63 -3.91 17.93
CA THR A 176 -18.15 -3.37 16.63
C THR A 176 -18.23 -4.39 15.49
N GLU A 177 -18.92 -5.52 15.71
CA GLU A 177 -19.05 -6.61 14.72
C GLU A 177 -17.70 -7.17 14.22
N GLY A 178 -16.62 -6.97 14.99
CA GLY A 178 -15.27 -7.38 14.63
C GLY A 178 -14.66 -6.55 13.49
N ALA A 179 -15.17 -5.35 13.23
CA ALA A 179 -14.67 -4.48 12.18
C ALA A 179 -13.18 -4.15 12.37
N LEU A 180 -12.37 -4.43 11.35
CA LEU A 180 -10.95 -4.10 11.34
C LEU A 180 -10.74 -2.62 10.96
N PRO A 181 -9.74 -1.93 11.53
CA PRO A 181 -9.49 -0.52 11.24
C PRO A 181 -9.00 -0.26 9.81
N PHE A 182 -8.53 -1.30 9.13
CA PHE A 182 -8.06 -1.25 7.74
C PHE A 182 -8.44 -2.55 7.04
N ALA A 183 -8.90 -2.44 5.80
CA ALA A 183 -9.10 -3.56 4.90
C ALA A 183 -8.16 -3.44 3.70
N MET A 184 -8.05 -4.52 2.92
CA MET A 184 -7.40 -4.44 1.61
C MET A 184 -8.09 -3.34 0.79
N PRO A 185 -7.35 -2.39 0.17
CA PRO A 185 -7.97 -1.35 -0.63
C PRO A 185 -8.72 -2.00 -1.81
N GLU A 186 -10.03 -1.80 -1.90
CA GLU A 186 -10.79 -2.20 -3.08
C GLU A 186 -10.37 -1.32 -4.26
N ARG A 187 -9.53 -1.87 -5.14
CA ARG A 187 -9.03 -1.15 -6.33
C ARG A 187 -9.79 -1.49 -7.60
N SER A 188 -10.50 -2.62 -7.63
CA SER A 188 -11.28 -3.08 -8.78
C SER A 188 -12.27 -4.18 -8.36
N GLU A 189 -13.41 -4.24 -9.04
CA GLU A 189 -14.39 -5.33 -8.90
C GLU A 189 -13.80 -6.70 -9.32
N PRO A 190 -14.35 -7.82 -8.82
CA PRO A 190 -14.02 -9.17 -9.29
C PRO A 190 -14.19 -9.31 -10.81
N ALA A 191 -13.30 -10.09 -11.42
CA ALA A 191 -13.41 -10.43 -12.84
C ALA A 191 -14.61 -11.35 -13.09
N SER A 192 -15.35 -11.11 -14.17
CA SER A 192 -16.46 -12.01 -14.53
C SER A 192 -15.94 -13.33 -15.08
N GLN A 193 -16.77 -14.38 -15.01
CA GLN A 193 -16.47 -15.68 -15.64
C GLN A 193 -16.18 -15.54 -17.14
N HIS A 194 -16.83 -14.59 -17.83
CA HIS A 194 -16.57 -14.31 -19.23
C HIS A 194 -15.16 -13.74 -19.46
N GLN A 195 -14.70 -12.81 -18.62
CA GLN A 195 -13.34 -12.26 -18.70
C GLN A 195 -12.27 -13.32 -18.39
N MET A 196 -12.55 -14.16 -17.39
CA MET A 196 -11.71 -15.32 -17.06
C MET A 196 -11.59 -16.27 -18.25
N GLN A 197 -12.72 -16.64 -18.87
CA GLN A 197 -12.73 -17.52 -20.03
C GLN A 197 -11.96 -16.90 -21.22
N ALA A 198 -12.17 -15.62 -21.53
CA ALA A 198 -11.44 -14.93 -22.58
C ALA A 198 -9.92 -14.88 -22.34
N PHE A 199 -9.49 -14.64 -21.10
CA PHE A 199 -8.08 -14.72 -20.72
C PHE A 199 -7.53 -16.14 -20.94
N PHE A 200 -8.26 -17.16 -20.52
CA PHE A 200 -7.84 -18.56 -20.69
C PHE A 200 -7.74 -18.97 -22.15
N ASP A 201 -8.72 -18.62 -22.98
CA ASP A 201 -8.69 -18.95 -24.41
C ASP A 201 -7.46 -18.34 -25.09
N ASN A 202 -7.11 -17.11 -24.72
CA ASN A 202 -5.91 -16.45 -25.19
C ASN A 202 -4.64 -17.15 -24.66
N LEU A 203 -4.57 -17.45 -23.36
CA LEU A 203 -3.43 -18.14 -22.76
C LEU A 203 -3.18 -19.51 -23.41
N VAL A 204 -4.22 -20.32 -23.57
CA VAL A 204 -4.12 -21.66 -24.17
C VAL A 204 -3.61 -21.57 -25.61
N ARG A 205 -4.16 -20.64 -26.41
CA ARG A 205 -3.71 -20.43 -27.78
C ARG A 205 -2.23 -20.07 -27.85
N GLU A 206 -1.74 -19.20 -26.97
CA GLU A 206 -0.32 -18.84 -26.96
C GLU A 206 0.58 -19.96 -26.43
N LEU A 207 0.13 -20.75 -25.45
CA LEU A 207 0.85 -21.93 -24.95
C LEU A 207 0.94 -23.06 -25.99
N ASP A 208 -0.08 -23.25 -26.82
CA ASP A 208 -0.08 -24.22 -27.92
C ASP A 208 1.00 -23.85 -28.97
N LYS A 209 1.20 -22.56 -29.29
CA LYS A 209 2.22 -22.10 -30.26
C LYS A 209 3.66 -22.44 -29.83
N VAL A 210 3.93 -22.39 -28.54
CA VAL A 210 5.26 -22.68 -27.97
C VAL A 210 5.41 -24.13 -27.50
N GLU A 211 4.46 -25.00 -27.90
CA GLU A 211 4.42 -26.42 -27.56
C GLU A 211 4.54 -26.74 -26.06
N PHE A 212 4.06 -25.84 -25.19
CA PHE A 212 4.12 -26.06 -23.73
C PHE A 212 3.21 -27.20 -23.26
N LEU A 213 2.08 -27.41 -23.93
CA LEU A 213 1.06 -28.41 -23.56
C LEU A 213 1.41 -29.82 -24.08
N ARG A 214 2.62 -30.31 -23.73
CA ARG A 214 3.14 -31.64 -24.08
C ARG A 214 3.52 -32.42 -22.81
N PRO A 215 3.39 -33.75 -22.81
CA PRO A 215 2.89 -34.60 -23.90
C PRO A 215 1.34 -34.59 -23.99
N PRO A 216 0.74 -35.00 -25.14
CA PRO A 216 -0.70 -34.84 -25.41
C PRO A 216 -1.62 -35.45 -24.34
N GLU A 217 -1.23 -36.58 -23.76
CA GLU A 217 -1.97 -37.28 -22.72
C GLU A 217 -2.08 -36.50 -21.39
N LYS A 218 -1.22 -35.48 -21.18
CA LYS A 218 -1.26 -34.62 -19.99
C LYS A 218 -1.95 -33.29 -20.23
N ARG A 219 -2.32 -32.96 -21.47
CA ARG A 219 -2.85 -31.64 -21.86
C ARG A 219 -4.07 -31.24 -21.04
N GLU A 220 -5.08 -32.10 -20.94
CA GLU A 220 -6.32 -31.80 -20.21
C GLU A 220 -6.05 -31.49 -18.74
N THR A 221 -5.24 -32.32 -18.08
CA THR A 221 -4.85 -32.11 -16.68
C THR A 221 -4.08 -30.80 -16.48
N MET A 222 -3.18 -30.44 -17.41
CA MET A 222 -2.45 -29.17 -17.36
C MET A 222 -3.39 -27.97 -17.49
N LEU A 223 -4.39 -28.04 -18.38
CA LEU A 223 -5.38 -26.98 -18.56
C LEU A 223 -6.27 -26.81 -17.32
N VAL A 224 -6.71 -27.90 -16.71
CA VAL A 224 -7.46 -27.87 -15.45
C VAL A 224 -6.61 -27.25 -14.33
N ASN A 225 -5.34 -27.62 -14.23
CA ASN A 225 -4.43 -27.05 -13.24
C ASN A 225 -4.21 -25.55 -13.44
N LEU A 226 -3.96 -25.12 -14.68
CA LEU A 226 -3.87 -23.70 -15.02
C LEU A 226 -5.16 -22.98 -14.66
N ARG A 227 -6.33 -23.56 -14.99
CA ARG A 227 -7.64 -23.01 -14.63
C ARG A 227 -7.77 -22.79 -13.12
N ASN A 228 -7.44 -23.82 -12.35
CA ASN A 228 -7.50 -23.80 -10.89
C ASN A 228 -6.53 -22.80 -10.24
N ILE A 229 -5.39 -22.48 -10.88
CA ILE A 229 -4.47 -21.46 -10.37
C ILE A 229 -5.15 -20.08 -10.40
N PHE A 230 -5.68 -19.66 -11.56
CA PHE A 230 -6.25 -18.32 -11.66
C PHE A 230 -7.62 -18.21 -11.00
N THR A 231 -8.41 -19.27 -10.90
CA THR A 231 -9.69 -19.20 -10.15
C THR A 231 -9.49 -19.11 -8.65
N ARG A 232 -8.47 -19.78 -8.08
CA ARG A 232 -8.13 -19.66 -6.64
C ARG A 232 -7.56 -18.29 -6.25
N MET A 233 -7.06 -17.54 -7.24
CA MET A 233 -6.52 -16.19 -7.02
C MET A 233 -7.62 -15.15 -6.76
N ASP A 234 -8.89 -15.47 -7.05
CA ASP A 234 -10.03 -14.55 -7.01
C ASP A 234 -9.73 -13.18 -7.68
N PRO A 235 -9.34 -13.19 -8.98
CA PRO A 235 -8.80 -12.01 -9.64
C PRO A 235 -9.83 -10.89 -9.79
N THR A 236 -9.34 -9.66 -9.64
CA THR A 236 -10.10 -8.48 -10.06
C THR A 236 -10.04 -8.29 -11.58
N LYS A 237 -10.93 -7.45 -12.12
CA LYS A 237 -10.87 -7.03 -13.53
C LYS A 237 -9.49 -6.46 -13.91
N GLN A 238 -8.87 -5.71 -13.01
CA GLN A 238 -7.54 -5.13 -13.22
C GLN A 238 -6.44 -6.21 -13.28
N ASP A 239 -6.53 -7.26 -12.46
CA ASP A 239 -5.59 -8.38 -12.50
C ASP A 239 -5.67 -9.11 -13.83
N MET A 240 -6.90 -9.39 -14.30
CA MET A 240 -7.12 -10.02 -15.60
C MET A 240 -6.60 -9.17 -16.75
N HIS A 241 -6.80 -7.85 -16.71
CA HIS A 241 -6.26 -6.95 -17.73
C HIS A 241 -4.73 -6.96 -17.73
N THR A 242 -4.11 -6.92 -16.55
CA THR A 242 -2.66 -6.95 -16.39
C THR A 242 -2.07 -8.27 -16.88
N LEU A 243 -2.64 -9.40 -16.46
CA LEU A 243 -2.19 -10.73 -16.86
C LEU A 243 -2.37 -10.98 -18.35
N HIS A 244 -3.49 -10.55 -18.92
CA HIS A 244 -3.68 -10.59 -20.36
C HIS A 244 -2.60 -9.79 -21.09
N GLY A 245 -2.31 -8.56 -20.63
CA GLY A 245 -1.23 -7.74 -21.16
C GLY A 245 0.15 -8.41 -21.07
N VAL A 246 0.45 -9.08 -19.96
CA VAL A 246 1.70 -9.85 -19.78
C VAL A 246 1.80 -10.99 -20.79
N VAL A 247 0.74 -11.79 -20.94
CA VAL A 247 0.72 -12.93 -21.87
C VAL A 247 0.91 -12.45 -23.31
N MET A 248 0.17 -11.40 -23.72
CA MET A 248 0.28 -10.85 -25.06
C MET A 248 1.66 -10.23 -25.33
N ALA A 249 2.24 -9.51 -24.37
CA ALA A 249 3.57 -8.92 -24.52
C ALA A 249 4.68 -9.99 -24.65
N ILE A 250 4.55 -11.12 -23.96
CA ILE A 250 5.48 -12.25 -24.09
C ILE A 250 5.28 -12.93 -25.45
N ALA A 251 4.03 -13.18 -25.85
CA ALA A 251 3.70 -13.94 -27.05
C ALA A 251 4.00 -13.18 -28.36
N GLU A 252 3.74 -11.87 -28.40
CA GLU A 252 3.93 -11.05 -29.60
C GLU A 252 5.34 -10.46 -29.72
N GLY A 253 6.16 -10.59 -28.67
CA GLY A 253 7.43 -9.86 -28.57
C GLY A 253 7.21 -8.34 -28.43
N ARG A 254 8.30 -7.56 -28.45
CA ARG A 254 8.22 -6.10 -28.28
C ARG A 254 7.54 -5.44 -29.49
N LYS A 255 6.31 -4.94 -29.32
CA LYS A 255 5.71 -3.92 -30.22
C LYS A 255 5.81 -2.55 -29.56
N GLY A 256 6.68 -1.67 -30.08
CA GLY A 256 6.64 -0.24 -29.74
C GLY A 256 7.14 0.15 -28.33
N PRO A 257 7.16 1.47 -27.99
CA PRO A 257 8.29 2.07 -27.29
C PRO A 257 8.43 1.69 -25.82
N ALA A 258 9.68 1.69 -25.35
CA ALA A 258 10.02 1.61 -23.93
C ALA A 258 9.30 2.72 -23.14
N LYS A 259 8.41 2.32 -22.23
CA LYS A 259 7.72 3.14 -21.20
C LYS A 259 7.42 4.59 -21.63
N GLY A 260 6.24 4.80 -22.22
CA GLY A 260 5.59 6.12 -22.31
C GLY A 260 5.55 6.77 -23.69
N GLY A 261 5.91 6.04 -24.74
CA GLY A 261 5.60 6.44 -26.12
C GLY A 261 4.22 5.99 -26.55
N VAL A 262 3.56 6.83 -27.36
CA VAL A 262 2.19 6.59 -27.84
C VAL A 262 2.19 6.11 -29.30
N LEU A 263 3.28 6.35 -30.03
CA LEU A 263 3.41 6.08 -31.47
C LEU A 263 4.41 4.95 -31.75
N ASP A 264 4.13 4.16 -32.79
CA ASP A 264 5.09 3.24 -33.39
C ASP A 264 6.16 3.97 -34.23
N GLY A 265 7.13 3.23 -34.78
CA GLY A 265 8.26 3.82 -35.53
C GLY A 265 7.83 4.61 -36.78
N GLU A 266 6.88 4.08 -37.56
CA GLU A 266 6.37 4.72 -38.77
C GLU A 266 5.58 6.00 -38.44
N GLN A 267 4.74 5.93 -37.41
CA GLN A 267 3.98 7.08 -36.89
C GLN A 267 4.89 8.15 -36.29
N ALA A 268 5.98 7.77 -35.63
CA ALA A 268 6.98 8.70 -35.13
C ALA A 268 7.71 9.44 -36.27
N ILE A 269 7.96 8.79 -37.41
CA ILE A 269 8.51 9.44 -38.61
C ILE A 269 7.49 10.44 -39.17
N ARG A 270 6.21 10.05 -39.30
CA ARG A 270 5.15 10.95 -39.76
C ARG A 270 4.98 12.19 -38.87
N LEU A 271 5.12 12.03 -37.55
CA LEU A 271 5.10 13.17 -36.62
C LEU A 271 6.22 14.18 -36.93
N ARG A 272 7.43 13.71 -37.26
CA ARG A 272 8.56 14.60 -37.62
C ARG A 272 8.28 15.36 -38.91
N ALA A 273 7.65 14.71 -39.91
CA ALA A 273 7.20 15.37 -41.13
C ALA A 273 6.20 16.50 -40.85
N LEU A 274 5.15 16.22 -40.05
CA LEU A 274 4.14 17.20 -39.67
C LEU A 274 4.73 18.38 -38.89
N LEU A 275 5.70 18.12 -38.00
CA LEU A 275 6.39 19.16 -37.26
C LEU A 275 7.25 20.06 -38.16
N ALA A 276 7.92 19.48 -39.17
CA ALA A 276 8.68 20.24 -40.16
C ALA A 276 7.77 21.12 -41.04
N GLU A 277 6.57 20.64 -41.38
CA GLU A 277 5.56 21.41 -42.13
C GLU A 277 5.05 22.62 -41.34
N HIS A 278 4.79 22.45 -40.04
CA HIS A 278 4.27 23.53 -39.19
C HIS A 278 5.37 24.49 -38.67
N GLY A 279 6.64 24.07 -38.68
CA GLY A 279 7.79 24.85 -38.20
C GLY A 279 8.18 26.06 -39.06
N GLN A 280 7.62 26.19 -40.28
CA GLN A 280 7.88 27.33 -41.18
C GLN A 280 7.15 28.62 -40.77
N GLY A 281 6.13 28.53 -39.90
CA GLY A 281 5.51 29.68 -39.27
C GLY A 281 6.18 29.99 -37.95
N ALA A 282 6.94 31.08 -37.90
CA ALA A 282 7.61 31.63 -36.72
C ALA A 282 6.97 31.22 -35.38
N LEU A 283 7.65 30.37 -34.60
CA LEU A 283 7.33 30.24 -33.19
C LEU A 283 7.66 31.61 -32.54
N PRO A 284 6.69 32.32 -31.96
CA PRO A 284 6.98 33.47 -31.13
C PRO A 284 7.90 33.01 -30.00
N SER A 285 8.73 33.92 -29.51
CA SER A 285 9.86 33.74 -28.59
C SER A 285 9.58 33.12 -27.21
N GLU A 286 8.58 32.26 -27.06
CA GLU A 286 8.24 31.61 -25.80
C GLU A 286 8.98 30.28 -25.64
N SER A 287 9.94 30.28 -24.70
CA SER A 287 10.70 29.11 -24.23
C SER A 287 9.86 27.87 -23.82
N GLY A 288 8.53 28.01 -23.70
CA GLY A 288 7.58 26.95 -23.37
C GLY A 288 7.30 25.96 -24.51
N THR A 289 7.28 26.41 -25.77
CA THR A 289 6.88 25.57 -26.93
C THR A 289 7.97 24.56 -27.32
N VAL A 290 9.23 25.01 -27.39
CA VAL A 290 10.40 24.16 -27.73
C VAL A 290 10.61 23.06 -26.68
N ARG A 291 10.41 23.37 -25.39
CA ARG A 291 10.49 22.36 -24.32
C ARG A 291 9.37 21.33 -24.40
N GLY A 292 8.16 21.75 -24.79
CA GLY A 292 7.04 20.85 -25.06
C GLY A 292 7.33 19.90 -26.21
N LEU A 293 7.86 20.42 -27.31
CA LEU A 293 8.25 19.66 -28.48
C LEU A 293 9.36 18.63 -28.17
N ALA A 294 10.40 19.04 -27.45
CA ALA A 294 11.48 18.15 -27.00
C ALA A 294 10.97 17.01 -26.10
N ARG A 295 9.88 17.24 -25.34
CA ARG A 295 9.26 16.19 -24.54
C ARG A 295 8.45 15.23 -25.42
N LEU A 296 7.75 15.74 -26.43
CA LEU A 296 6.99 14.95 -27.38
C LEU A 296 7.88 14.01 -28.21
N LEU A 297 9.01 14.51 -28.70
CA LEU A 297 10.00 13.73 -29.46
C LEU A 297 10.61 12.61 -28.59
N ARG A 298 11.00 12.91 -27.33
CA ARG A 298 11.58 11.91 -26.42
C ARG A 298 10.64 10.78 -26.03
N ARG A 299 9.34 11.06 -26.05
CA ARG A 299 8.32 10.04 -25.81
C ARG A 299 8.11 9.16 -27.04
N ASN A 300 8.30 9.69 -28.25
CA ASN A 300 8.02 8.98 -29.49
C ASN A 300 9.28 8.85 -30.36
N PRO A 301 10.27 8.05 -29.93
CA PRO A 301 11.51 7.89 -30.68
C PRO A 301 11.34 6.97 -31.89
N THR A 302 12.05 7.27 -32.97
CA THR A 302 12.18 6.32 -34.10
C THR A 302 13.02 5.11 -33.69
N ASP A 303 13.06 4.07 -34.54
CA ASP A 303 13.84 2.86 -34.25
C ASP A 303 15.35 3.14 -34.26
N ALA A 304 15.85 3.85 -35.28
CA ALA A 304 17.23 4.35 -35.31
C ALA A 304 17.61 5.20 -34.08
N GLU A 305 16.75 6.12 -33.64
CA GLU A 305 17.01 6.91 -32.41
C GLU A 305 17.10 6.03 -31.17
N ARG A 306 16.25 5.00 -31.06
CA ARG A 306 16.25 4.09 -29.92
C ARG A 306 17.52 3.26 -29.87
N ILE A 307 17.93 2.72 -31.02
CA ILE A 307 19.15 1.94 -31.18
C ILE A 307 20.37 2.80 -30.84
N LEU A 308 20.49 3.98 -31.44
CA LEU A 308 21.61 4.88 -31.20
C LEU A 308 21.65 5.37 -29.74
N TRP A 309 20.50 5.71 -29.14
CA TRP A 309 20.46 6.12 -27.74
C TRP A 309 20.93 5.03 -26.79
N GLN A 310 20.46 3.78 -27.00
CA GLN A 310 20.91 2.65 -26.21
C GLN A 310 22.43 2.51 -26.34
N ALA A 311 22.95 2.48 -27.57
CA ALA A 311 24.38 2.33 -27.85
C ALA A 311 25.22 3.46 -27.20
N LEU A 312 24.84 4.73 -27.37
CA LEU A 312 25.53 5.89 -26.78
C LEU A 312 25.54 5.88 -25.25
N THR A 313 24.53 5.28 -24.61
CA THR A 313 24.46 5.19 -23.14
C THR A 313 25.19 3.98 -22.57
N THR A 314 25.32 2.89 -23.33
CA THR A 314 25.97 1.66 -22.86
C THR A 314 27.44 1.57 -23.26
N ASP A 315 27.83 2.17 -24.38
CA ASP A 315 29.20 2.16 -24.86
C ASP A 315 30.08 3.09 -24.01
N ARG A 316 31.16 2.53 -23.47
CA ARG A 316 32.09 3.24 -22.57
C ARG A 316 32.75 4.47 -23.24
N ARG A 317 32.86 4.50 -24.57
CA ARG A 317 33.41 5.64 -25.32
C ARG A 317 32.56 6.90 -25.19
N PHE A 318 31.24 6.75 -25.01
CA PHE A 318 30.26 7.84 -25.11
C PHE A 318 29.34 7.99 -23.91
N ALA A 319 29.29 7.00 -23.01
CA ALA A 319 28.40 6.99 -21.86
C ALA A 319 28.48 8.30 -21.07
N GLY A 320 27.33 8.95 -20.89
CA GLY A 320 27.20 10.24 -20.18
C GLY A 320 27.58 11.48 -20.98
N GLN A 321 28.07 11.35 -22.22
CA GLN A 321 28.56 12.48 -23.03
C GLN A 321 27.50 13.08 -23.96
N PHE A 322 26.42 12.34 -24.24
CA PHE A 322 25.34 12.74 -25.14
C PHE A 322 24.00 12.87 -24.42
N LYS A 323 23.17 13.79 -24.90
CA LYS A 323 21.78 13.97 -24.49
C LYS A 323 20.88 13.90 -25.73
N ARG A 324 19.81 13.11 -25.65
CA ARG A 324 18.80 13.03 -26.73
C ARG A 324 17.84 14.22 -26.73
N GLN A 325 17.52 14.75 -27.90
CA GLN A 325 16.46 15.73 -28.19
C GLN A 325 16.42 16.86 -27.15
N THR A 326 17.60 17.40 -26.83
CA THR A 326 17.75 18.49 -25.87
C THR A 326 17.88 19.80 -26.64
N PRO A 327 17.02 20.81 -26.36
CA PRO A 327 17.07 22.07 -27.09
C PRO A 327 18.44 22.75 -27.03
N VAL A 328 18.91 23.20 -28.19
CA VAL A 328 20.05 24.11 -28.35
C VAL A 328 19.50 25.40 -28.92
N GLY A 329 19.24 26.38 -28.04
CA GLY A 329 18.47 27.57 -28.39
C GLY A 329 17.08 27.23 -28.92
N ARG A 330 16.80 27.61 -30.18
CA ARG A 330 15.49 27.40 -30.81
C ARG A 330 15.35 26.08 -31.56
N HIS A 331 16.43 25.32 -31.71
CA HIS A 331 16.42 24.06 -32.45
C HIS A 331 16.64 22.86 -31.53
N ILE A 332 16.16 21.70 -31.97
CA ILE A 332 16.26 20.43 -31.24
C ILE A 332 16.95 19.42 -32.15
N PRO A 333 18.25 19.15 -31.96
CA PRO A 333 18.92 18.05 -32.65
C PRO A 333 18.51 16.70 -32.04
N ASP A 334 18.64 15.61 -32.80
CA ASP A 334 18.30 14.27 -32.32
C ASP A 334 19.17 13.87 -31.12
N PHE A 335 20.48 14.14 -31.20
CA PHE A 335 21.40 14.02 -30.06
C PHE A 335 22.38 15.18 -30.02
N VAL A 336 22.81 15.56 -28.82
CA VAL A 336 23.81 16.61 -28.64
C VAL A 336 24.75 16.28 -27.50
N SER A 337 26.04 16.51 -27.73
CA SER A 337 27.07 16.61 -26.71
C SER A 337 27.43 18.08 -26.50
N PHE A 338 27.14 18.60 -25.31
CA PHE A 338 27.55 19.96 -24.93
C PHE A 338 29.05 20.04 -24.62
N VAL A 339 29.64 18.93 -24.17
CA VAL A 339 31.07 18.84 -23.83
C VAL A 339 31.91 18.94 -25.09
N HIS A 340 31.59 18.13 -26.09
CA HIS A 340 32.34 18.10 -27.36
C HIS A 340 31.85 19.14 -28.37
N ARG A 341 30.76 19.86 -28.08
CA ARG A 341 30.05 20.71 -29.04
C ARG A 341 29.72 19.99 -30.36
N HIS A 342 29.18 18.78 -30.25
CA HIS A 342 28.73 18.00 -31.39
C HIS A 342 27.23 17.78 -31.34
N ALA A 343 26.56 17.86 -32.48
CA ALA A 343 25.17 17.45 -32.65
C ALA A 343 25.12 16.30 -33.66
N ILE A 344 24.20 15.36 -33.44
CA ILE A 344 23.94 14.25 -34.36
C ILE A 344 22.52 14.45 -34.89
N GLU A 345 22.38 14.36 -36.21
CA GLU A 345 21.11 14.39 -36.92
C GLU A 345 20.95 13.07 -37.70
N LEU A 346 19.84 12.38 -37.49
CA LEU A 346 19.53 11.17 -38.24
C LEU A 346 18.88 11.54 -39.57
N ILE A 347 19.31 10.87 -40.64
CA ILE A 347 18.73 11.00 -41.98
C ILE A 347 17.89 9.77 -42.28
N ASN A 348 16.59 9.94 -42.39
CA ASN A 348 15.69 8.87 -42.84
C ASN A 348 15.70 8.81 -44.38
N PRO A 349 15.63 7.61 -44.98
CA PRO A 349 15.74 7.44 -46.44
C PRO A 349 14.61 8.11 -47.23
N ASP A 350 13.42 8.27 -46.64
CA ASP A 350 12.22 8.80 -47.30
C ASP A 350 11.85 10.22 -46.83
N GLU A 351 12.84 11.02 -46.43
CA GLU A 351 12.59 12.39 -45.99
C GLU A 351 12.12 13.28 -47.12
N THR A 352 11.11 14.10 -46.82
CA THR A 352 10.61 15.11 -47.75
C THR A 352 11.60 16.27 -47.86
N ASP A 353 11.55 17.00 -48.98
CA ASP A 353 12.35 18.22 -49.19
C ASP A 353 12.20 19.25 -48.05
N LEU A 354 11.01 19.28 -47.43
CA LEU A 354 10.73 20.14 -46.28
C LEU A 354 11.55 19.75 -45.05
N ILE A 355 11.64 18.46 -44.74
CA ILE A 355 12.44 17.93 -43.61
C ILE A 355 13.93 18.17 -43.88
N ALA A 356 14.39 17.90 -45.10
CA ALA A 356 15.78 18.14 -45.49
C ALA A 356 16.16 19.62 -45.36
N ARG A 357 15.28 20.54 -45.77
CA ARG A 357 15.49 21.99 -45.61
C ARG A 357 15.50 22.42 -44.13
N ASP A 358 14.59 21.89 -43.31
CA ASP A 358 14.58 22.19 -41.87
C ASP A 358 15.86 21.72 -41.18
N ARG A 359 16.32 20.49 -41.49
CA ARG A 359 17.62 19.99 -41.02
C ARG A 359 18.76 20.89 -41.48
N ALA A 360 18.82 21.28 -42.75
CA ALA A 360 19.87 22.15 -43.27
C ALA A 360 19.89 23.53 -42.58
N MET A 361 18.73 24.14 -42.33
CA MET A 361 18.62 25.40 -41.58
C MET A 361 19.11 25.26 -40.14
N ARG A 362 18.71 24.16 -39.49
CA ARG A 362 19.16 23.82 -38.14
C ARG A 362 20.66 23.60 -38.07
N GLN A 363 21.22 22.86 -39.04
CA GLN A 363 22.66 22.63 -39.15
C GLN A 363 23.42 23.94 -39.24
N ALA A 364 23.05 24.81 -40.19
CA ALA A 364 23.70 26.11 -40.37
C ALA A 364 23.65 26.96 -39.09
N TRP A 365 22.52 26.93 -38.35
CA TRP A 365 22.37 27.67 -37.11
C TRP A 365 23.25 27.13 -35.97
N LEU A 366 23.40 25.81 -35.88
CA LEU A 366 24.25 25.13 -34.90
C LEU A 366 25.74 25.38 -35.19
N GLU A 367 26.14 25.30 -36.46
CA GLU A 367 27.51 25.54 -36.91
C GLU A 367 27.96 26.98 -36.67
N GLN A 368 27.11 27.97 -36.94
CA GLN A 368 27.36 29.37 -36.57
C GLN A 368 27.60 29.57 -35.06
N ARG A 369 27.15 28.62 -34.24
CA ARG A 369 27.35 28.60 -32.79
C ARG A 369 28.40 27.60 -32.38
N GLY A 370 29.31 27.23 -33.27
CA GLY A 370 30.46 26.39 -32.96
C GLY A 370 30.09 24.97 -32.55
N TYR A 371 28.96 24.45 -33.02
CA TYR A 371 28.68 23.01 -32.97
C TYR A 371 29.08 22.38 -34.30
N LYS A 372 29.70 21.20 -34.25
CA LYS A 372 29.87 20.36 -35.44
C LYS A 372 28.68 19.42 -35.55
N VAL A 373 28.02 19.41 -36.72
CA VAL A 373 26.87 18.54 -36.97
C VAL A 373 27.34 17.29 -37.71
N ILE A 374 26.99 16.12 -37.18
CA ILE A 374 27.27 14.82 -37.76
C ILE A 374 25.95 14.25 -38.25
N GLU A 375 25.84 14.08 -39.56
CA GLU A 375 24.70 13.40 -40.16
C GLU A 375 24.93 11.88 -40.16
N MET A 376 23.93 11.12 -39.73
CA MET A 376 23.96 9.66 -39.68
C MET A 376 22.73 9.08 -40.37
N PRO A 377 22.89 8.31 -41.46
CA PRO A 377 21.75 7.64 -42.09
C PRO A 377 21.08 6.66 -41.12
N ALA A 378 19.77 6.80 -40.91
CA ALA A 378 18.98 5.93 -40.03
C ALA A 378 19.13 4.45 -40.40
N ALA A 379 19.10 4.15 -41.70
CA ALA A 379 19.30 2.80 -42.22
C ALA A 379 20.72 2.25 -41.96
N ALA A 380 21.73 3.11 -41.77
CA ALA A 380 23.07 2.67 -41.39
C ALA A 380 23.15 2.35 -39.89
N VAL A 381 22.53 3.20 -39.04
CA VAL A 381 22.39 2.96 -37.60
C VAL A 381 21.67 1.64 -37.31
N GLU A 382 20.63 1.33 -38.08
CA GLU A 382 19.86 0.09 -37.93
C GLU A 382 20.61 -1.16 -38.41
N ARG A 383 21.50 -1.03 -39.40
CA ARG A 383 22.23 -2.16 -39.99
C ARG A 383 23.59 -2.43 -39.32
N ASP A 384 24.34 -1.38 -39.00
CA ASP A 384 25.71 -1.46 -38.49
C ASP A 384 26.00 -0.32 -37.50
N ILE A 385 25.45 -0.45 -36.29
CA ILE A 385 25.66 0.54 -35.22
C ILE A 385 27.14 0.69 -34.81
N GLU A 386 27.94 -0.38 -34.84
CA GLU A 386 29.34 -0.33 -34.41
C GLU A 386 30.20 0.46 -35.41
N GLY A 387 29.92 0.31 -36.72
CA GLY A 387 30.49 1.15 -37.76
C GLY A 387 30.19 2.63 -37.53
N GLU A 388 28.93 2.99 -37.24
CA GLU A 388 28.54 4.37 -36.93
C GLU A 388 29.25 4.94 -35.70
N LEU A 389 29.34 4.15 -34.62
CA LEU A 389 30.03 4.57 -33.40
C LEU A 389 31.52 4.81 -33.64
N THR A 390 32.17 3.98 -34.45
CA THR A 390 33.57 4.17 -34.82
C THR A 390 33.76 5.47 -35.62
N ARG A 391 32.88 5.75 -36.58
CA ARG A 391 32.89 7.02 -37.34
C ARG A 391 32.67 8.23 -36.43
N LEU A 392 31.73 8.13 -35.49
CA LEU A 392 31.47 9.16 -34.49
C LEU A 392 32.73 9.44 -33.66
N GLN A 393 33.39 8.39 -33.16
CA GLN A 393 34.62 8.53 -32.38
C GLN A 393 35.72 9.26 -33.16
N SER A 394 35.95 8.90 -34.43
CA SER A 394 36.93 9.59 -35.28
C SER A 394 36.61 11.07 -35.46
N SER A 395 35.32 11.43 -35.60
CA SER A 395 34.92 12.84 -35.72
C SER A 395 35.13 13.65 -34.45
N LEU A 396 34.89 13.04 -33.28
CA LEU A 396 35.11 13.69 -31.98
C LEU A 396 36.61 13.95 -31.74
N SER A 397 37.46 12.98 -32.05
CA SER A 397 38.92 13.08 -31.88
C SER A 397 39.59 14.08 -32.82
N ALA A 398 39.00 14.36 -33.99
CA ALA A 398 39.53 15.34 -34.94
C ALA A 398 39.22 16.81 -34.58
N SER A 399 38.48 17.04 -33.50
CA SER A 399 37.97 18.36 -33.09
C SER A 399 38.52 18.84 -31.74
N GLY A 400 39.39 18.05 -31.09
CA GLY A 400 40.18 18.43 -29.92
C GLY A 400 41.63 18.60 -30.31
#